data_AF-A0A2G6DC84-F1
#
_entry.id   AF-A0A2G6DC84-F1
#
_cell.length_a   1.000
_cell.length_b   1.000
_cell.length_c   1.000
_cell.angle_alpha   90.00
_cell.angle_beta   90.00
_cell.angle_gamma   90.00
#
_symmetry.space_group_name_H-M   'P 1'
#
loop_
_entity.id
_entity.type
_entity.pdbx_description
1 polymer ?
#
loop_
_entity_poly.entity_id
_entity_poly.type
_entity_poly.pdbx_seq_one_letter_code
_entity_poly.pdbx_strand_id
1 'polypeptide(L)'
;MGLDLLLLIGFGVFIVLMFIIIYFKDLESSKKFQRFERAIEDLNHQNHQLKQDLEEKGGVNIEAQLKEKILPLFDSVKNMETTIAKIANHQDQQVLRLEEKIKNATFISSPLSSNAQGIIYLYQNGRRIDEIAREFQIGIEEVESTLKMHNLL
;
A
#
# COMPACT_ATOMS: atom_id res chain seq x y z
N MET A 1 60.79 -78.17 -40.33
CA MET A 1 61.08 -76.97 -41.14
C MET A 1 59.84 -76.34 -41.75
N GLY A 2 59.05 -77.02 -42.61
CA GLY A 2 57.85 -76.40 -43.21
C GLY A 2 56.72 -76.09 -42.22
N LEU A 3 56.48 -76.97 -41.25
CA LEU A 3 55.40 -76.81 -40.26
C LEU A 3 55.72 -75.73 -39.22
N ASP A 4 56.96 -75.66 -38.75
CA ASP A 4 57.43 -74.66 -37.78
C ASP A 4 57.34 -73.23 -38.35
N LEU A 5 57.69 -73.07 -39.64
CA LEU A 5 57.59 -71.79 -40.35
C LEU A 5 56.13 -71.36 -40.54
N LEU A 6 55.23 -72.30 -40.83
CA LEU A 6 53.79 -72.03 -40.98
C LEU A 6 53.15 -71.62 -39.64
N LEU A 7 53.57 -72.25 -38.54
CA LEU A 7 53.15 -71.90 -37.17
C LEU A 7 53.63 -70.50 -36.79
N LEU A 8 54.88 -70.15 -37.12
CA LEU A 8 55.45 -68.82 -36.87
C LEU A 8 54.67 -67.73 -37.62
N ILE A 9 54.39 -67.94 -38.91
CA ILE A 9 53.63 -67.00 -39.74
C ILE A 9 52.19 -66.88 -39.21
N GLY A 10 51.55 -67.99 -38.86
CA GLY A 10 50.20 -68.00 -38.29
C GLY A 10 50.12 -67.21 -36.98
N PHE A 11 51.10 -67.38 -36.10
CA PHE A 11 51.18 -66.62 -34.85
C PHE A 11 51.43 -65.13 -35.08
N GLY A 12 52.29 -64.79 -36.06
CA GLY A 12 52.51 -63.40 -36.47
C GLY A 12 51.23 -62.73 -36.98
N VAL A 13 50.47 -63.41 -37.84
CA VAL A 13 49.17 -62.91 -38.33
C VAL A 13 48.18 -62.76 -37.18
N PHE A 14 48.13 -63.70 -36.24
CA PHE A 14 47.25 -63.65 -35.08
C PHE A 14 47.55 -62.42 -34.20
N ILE A 15 48.83 -62.13 -33.95
CA ILE A 15 49.25 -60.94 -33.19
C ILE A 15 48.81 -59.65 -33.89
N VAL A 16 49.04 -59.54 -35.19
CA VAL A 16 48.63 -58.35 -35.97
C VAL A 16 47.11 -58.14 -35.90
N LEU A 17 46.33 -59.22 -36.00
CA LEU A 17 44.87 -59.16 -35.91
C LEU A 17 44.41 -58.71 -34.51
N MET A 18 45.09 -59.19 -33.46
CA MET A 18 44.87 -58.77 -32.07
C MET A 18 45.09 -57.25 -31.89
N PHE A 19 46.19 -56.72 -32.44
CA PHE A 19 46.49 -55.29 -32.41
C PHE A 19 45.44 -54.45 -33.16
N ILE A 20 44.97 -54.91 -34.31
CA ILE A 20 43.92 -54.23 -35.08
C ILE A 20 42.63 -54.14 -34.24
N ILE A 21 42.21 -55.24 -33.61
CA ILE A 21 40.99 -55.25 -32.77
C ILE A 21 41.12 -54.29 -31.58
N ILE A 22 42.28 -54.27 -30.90
CA ILE A 22 42.53 -53.36 -29.79
C ILE A 22 42.44 -51.90 -30.24
N TYR A 23 43.05 -51.57 -31.39
CA TYR A 23 43.04 -50.21 -31.92
C TYR A 23 41.63 -49.71 -32.24
N PHE A 24 40.82 -50.54 -32.91
CA PHE A 24 39.41 -50.20 -33.19
C PHE A 24 38.57 -50.07 -31.91
N LYS A 25 38.79 -50.96 -30.94
CA LYS A 25 38.07 -50.93 -29.66
C LYS A 25 38.42 -49.68 -28.84
N ASP A 26 39.68 -49.26 -28.83
CA ASP A 26 40.14 -48.07 -28.12
C ASP A 26 39.53 -46.78 -28.71
N LEU A 27 39.47 -46.70 -30.04
CA LEU A 27 38.78 -45.63 -30.78
C LEU A 27 37.29 -45.53 -30.42
N GLU A 28 36.61 -46.65 -30.26
CA GLU A 28 35.18 -46.67 -29.90
C GLU A 28 34.95 -46.28 -28.44
N SER A 29 35.79 -46.79 -27.52
CA SER A 29 35.76 -46.42 -26.10
C SER A 29 36.01 -44.93 -25.90
N SER A 30 36.99 -44.34 -26.59
CA SER A 30 37.30 -42.91 -26.51
C SER A 30 36.10 -42.05 -26.93
N LYS A 31 35.41 -42.42 -28.01
CA LYS A 31 34.20 -41.72 -28.47
C LYS A 31 33.05 -41.79 -27.47
N LYS A 32 32.89 -42.91 -26.77
CA LYS A 32 31.85 -43.06 -25.72
C LYS A 32 32.18 -42.18 -24.52
N PHE A 33 33.44 -42.18 -24.08
CA PHE A 33 33.91 -41.30 -23.00
C PHE A 33 33.67 -39.82 -23.29
N GLN A 34 33.99 -39.37 -24.50
CA GLN A 34 33.76 -37.97 -24.88
C GLN A 34 32.27 -37.57 -24.85
N ARG A 35 31.36 -38.50 -25.17
CA ARG A 35 29.91 -38.24 -25.07
C ARG A 35 29.46 -38.15 -23.62
N PHE A 36 29.99 -38.99 -22.74
CA PHE A 36 29.70 -38.92 -21.32
C PHE A 36 30.22 -37.63 -20.69
N GLU A 37 31.43 -37.20 -21.05
CA GLU A 37 32.02 -35.94 -20.59
C GLU A 37 31.14 -34.75 -20.97
N ARG A 38 30.73 -34.66 -22.24
CA ARG A 38 29.80 -33.60 -22.70
C ARG A 38 28.45 -33.65 -21.98
N ALA A 39 27.89 -34.84 -21.76
CA ALA A 39 26.63 -34.97 -21.05
C ALA A 39 26.75 -34.51 -19.58
N ILE A 40 27.87 -34.79 -18.92
CA ILE A 40 28.15 -34.33 -17.55
C ILE A 40 28.33 -32.81 -17.53
N GLU A 41 29.03 -32.25 -18.50
CA GLU A 41 29.25 -30.81 -18.63
C GLU A 41 27.92 -30.07 -18.85
N ASP A 42 27.08 -30.54 -19.77
CA ASP A 42 25.75 -30.00 -20.01
C ASP A 42 24.85 -30.10 -18.77
N LEU A 43 24.88 -31.24 -18.07
CA LEU A 43 24.13 -31.43 -16.83
C LEU A 43 24.61 -30.49 -15.72
N ASN A 44 25.92 -30.30 -15.58
CA ASN A 44 26.49 -29.42 -14.58
C ASN A 44 26.14 -27.96 -14.87
N HIS A 45 26.20 -27.55 -16.13
CA HIS A 45 25.82 -26.22 -16.56
C HIS A 45 24.33 -25.96 -16.35
N GLN A 46 23.45 -26.90 -16.73
CA GLN A 46 22.02 -26.82 -16.46
C GLN A 46 21.71 -26.76 -14.97
N ASN A 47 22.41 -27.54 -14.14
CA ASN A 47 22.24 -27.52 -12.69
C ASN A 47 22.68 -26.18 -12.09
N HIS A 48 23.80 -25.62 -12.56
CA HIS A 48 24.25 -24.29 -12.14
C HIS A 48 23.23 -23.21 -12.51
N GLN A 49 22.73 -23.22 -13.75
CA GLN A 49 21.68 -22.29 -14.18
C GLN A 49 20.41 -22.45 -13.35
N LEU A 50 19.96 -23.68 -13.10
CA LEU A 50 18.76 -23.93 -12.32
C LEU A 50 18.91 -23.45 -10.87
N LYS A 51 20.08 -23.64 -10.27
CA LYS A 51 20.40 -23.08 -8.94
C LYS A 51 20.37 -21.56 -8.94
N GLN A 52 20.97 -20.94 -9.95
CA GLN A 52 20.97 -19.48 -10.09
C GLN A 52 19.55 -18.94 -10.29
N ASP A 53 18.75 -19.56 -11.16
CA ASP A 53 17.34 -19.21 -11.38
C ASP A 53 16.50 -19.38 -10.10
N LEU A 54 16.77 -20.42 -9.29
CA LEU A 54 16.12 -20.64 -8.00
C LEU A 54 16.55 -19.61 -6.95
N GLU A 55 17.82 -19.22 -6.92
CA GLU A 55 18.29 -18.12 -6.06
C GLU A 55 17.68 -16.78 -6.50
N GLU A 56 17.54 -16.54 -7.79
CA GLU A 56 16.93 -15.33 -8.34
C GLU A 56 15.41 -15.28 -8.11
N LYS A 57 14.70 -16.40 -8.33
CA LYS A 57 13.23 -16.46 -8.26
C LYS A 57 12.66 -16.88 -6.89
N GLY A 58 13.37 -17.74 -6.17
CA GLY A 58 12.97 -18.30 -4.87
C GLY A 58 13.84 -17.85 -3.69
N GLY A 59 15.03 -17.32 -3.97
CA GLY A 59 15.97 -16.76 -2.99
C GLY A 59 15.79 -15.27 -2.74
N VAL A 60 14.70 -14.64 -3.21
CA VAL A 60 14.29 -13.34 -2.68
C VAL A 60 13.75 -13.56 -1.28
N ASN A 61 14.69 -13.64 -0.34
CA ASN A 61 14.56 -13.74 1.10
C ASN A 61 13.17 -13.24 1.54
N ILE A 62 12.23 -14.18 1.65
CA ILE A 62 10.84 -13.86 1.96
C ILE A 62 10.82 -13.12 3.28
N GLU A 63 11.70 -13.46 4.24
CA GLU A 63 11.85 -12.72 5.48
C GLU A 63 12.29 -11.27 5.27
N ALA A 64 13.21 -10.99 4.33
CA ALA A 64 13.63 -9.63 4.03
C ALA A 64 12.52 -8.82 3.35
N GLN A 65 11.83 -9.36 2.35
CA GLN A 65 10.70 -8.68 1.70
C GLN A 65 9.52 -8.51 2.66
N LEU A 66 9.26 -9.51 3.50
CA LEU A 66 8.20 -9.47 4.50
C LEU A 66 8.54 -8.43 5.57
N LYS A 67 9.80 -8.38 6.03
CA LYS A 67 10.26 -7.36 6.98
C LYS A 67 10.21 -5.95 6.37
N GLU A 68 10.64 -5.79 5.13
CA GLU A 68 10.61 -4.51 4.41
C GLU A 68 9.17 -4.00 4.22
N LYS A 69 8.22 -4.89 3.92
CA LYS A 69 6.82 -4.49 3.66
C LYS A 69 5.97 -4.42 4.93
N ILE A 70 6.17 -5.29 5.92
CA ILE A 70 5.34 -5.36 7.13
C ILE A 70 5.74 -4.31 8.18
N LEU A 71 7.03 -4.01 8.37
CA LEU A 71 7.47 -2.99 9.33
C LEU A 71 6.84 -1.60 9.06
N PRO A 72 6.90 -1.03 7.84
CA PRO A 72 6.29 0.27 7.59
C PRO A 72 4.76 0.23 7.69
N LEU A 73 4.12 -0.91 7.42
CA LEU A 73 2.68 -1.07 7.66
C LEU A 73 2.37 -1.01 9.16
N PHE A 74 3.18 -1.64 10.01
CA PHE A 74 3.03 -1.56 11.46
C PHE A 74 3.21 -0.13 11.98
N ASP A 75 4.22 0.59 11.49
CA ASP A 75 4.42 2.00 11.83
C ASP A 75 3.27 2.87 11.34
N SER A 76 2.73 2.60 10.14
CA SER A 76 1.56 3.30 9.62
C SER A 76 0.31 3.06 10.49
N VAL A 77 0.11 1.84 11.00
CA VAL A 77 -1.00 1.51 11.92
C VAL A 77 -0.84 2.24 13.24
N LYS A 78 0.36 2.28 13.81
CA LYS A 78 0.66 3.04 15.03
C LYS A 78 0.42 4.54 14.84
N ASN A 79 0.81 5.09 13.69
CA ASN A 79 0.55 6.49 13.35
C ASN A 79 -0.96 6.76 13.19
N MET A 80 -1.72 5.82 12.61
CA MET A 80 -3.18 5.92 12.55
C MET A 80 -3.80 5.92 13.94
N GLU A 81 -3.35 5.06 14.85
CA GLU A 81 -3.80 5.04 16.25
C GLU A 81 -3.62 6.40 16.93
N THR A 82 -2.43 7.00 16.80
CA THR A 82 -2.19 8.34 17.36
C THR A 82 -3.02 9.44 16.70
N THR A 83 -3.29 9.32 15.39
CA THR A 83 -4.10 10.30 14.65
C THR A 83 -5.56 10.20 15.09
N ILE A 84 -6.09 9.00 15.25
CA ILE A 84 -7.43 8.75 15.78
C ILE A 84 -7.58 9.34 17.19
N ALA A 85 -6.59 9.12 18.07
CA ALA A 85 -6.60 9.70 19.41
C ALA A 85 -6.60 11.25 19.39
N LYS A 86 -5.85 11.87 18.46
CA LYS A 86 -5.85 13.33 18.27
C LYS A 86 -7.20 13.84 17.75
N ILE A 87 -7.82 13.12 16.80
CA ILE A 87 -9.13 13.49 16.25
C ILE A 87 -10.19 13.43 17.35
N ALA A 88 -10.20 12.36 18.15
CA ALA A 88 -11.13 12.21 19.27
C ALA A 88 -11.01 13.39 20.24
N ASN A 89 -9.79 13.73 20.68
CA ASN A 89 -9.55 14.88 21.57
C ASN A 89 -9.95 16.22 20.93
N HIS A 90 -9.67 16.42 19.64
CA HIS A 90 -10.03 17.66 18.96
C HIS A 90 -11.55 17.81 18.81
N GLN A 91 -12.27 16.72 18.52
CA GLN A 91 -13.73 16.73 18.46
C GLN A 91 -14.34 17.07 19.82
N ASP A 92 -13.81 16.51 20.91
CA ASP A 92 -14.27 16.78 22.27
C ASP A 92 -14.13 18.28 22.62
N GLN A 93 -12.97 18.88 22.29
CA GLN A 93 -12.75 20.32 22.46
C GLN A 93 -13.67 21.18 21.59
N GLN A 94 -13.99 20.75 20.37
CA GLN A 94 -14.92 21.49 19.52
C GLN A 94 -16.35 21.42 20.05
N VAL A 95 -16.78 20.28 20.60
CA VAL A 95 -18.08 20.14 21.26
C VAL A 95 -18.15 21.10 22.45
N LEU A 96 -17.15 21.11 23.33
CA LEU A 96 -17.10 22.04 24.46
C LEU A 96 -17.16 23.52 24.02
N ARG A 97 -16.41 23.89 22.98
CA ARG A 97 -16.46 25.25 22.42
C ARG A 97 -17.81 25.59 21.80
N LEU A 98 -18.47 24.63 21.17
CA LEU A 98 -19.82 24.81 20.62
C LEU A 98 -20.83 24.99 21.76
N GLU A 99 -20.72 24.20 22.82
CA GLU A 99 -21.56 24.36 24.02
C GLU A 99 -21.35 25.73 24.68
N GLU A 100 -20.11 26.19 24.81
CA GLU A 100 -19.81 27.54 25.32
C GLU A 100 -20.37 28.63 24.40
N LYS A 101 -20.17 28.50 23.08
CA LYS A 101 -20.73 29.44 22.10
C LYS A 101 -22.25 29.46 22.14
N ILE A 102 -22.91 28.30 22.26
CA ILE A 102 -24.37 28.20 22.39
C ILE A 102 -24.81 28.82 23.71
N LYS A 103 -24.17 28.49 24.84
CA LYS A 103 -24.49 29.06 26.16
C LYS A 103 -24.37 30.59 26.15
N ASN A 104 -23.30 31.13 25.55
CA ASN A 104 -23.09 32.57 25.43
C ASN A 104 -24.04 33.20 24.41
N ALA A 105 -24.33 32.52 23.30
CA ALA A 105 -25.31 32.98 22.33
C ALA A 105 -26.71 33.03 22.94
N THR A 106 -27.15 32.01 23.68
CA THR A 106 -28.43 32.02 24.41
C THR A 106 -28.47 33.11 25.49
N PHE A 107 -27.32 33.49 26.05
CA PHE A 107 -27.22 34.59 27.01
C PHE A 107 -27.23 35.98 26.33
N ILE A 108 -26.73 36.11 25.09
CA ILE A 108 -26.63 37.38 24.35
C ILE A 108 -27.83 37.59 23.40
N SER A 109 -28.43 36.52 22.90
CA SER A 109 -29.65 36.53 22.09
C SER A 109 -30.88 36.66 23.01
N SER A 110 -30.95 37.76 23.74
CA SER A 110 -32.26 38.27 24.09
C SER A 110 -32.94 38.67 22.77
N PRO A 111 -34.16 38.17 22.45
CA PRO A 111 -34.83 38.38 21.15
C PRO A 111 -35.05 39.86 20.79
N LEU A 112 -34.86 40.78 21.74
CA LEU A 112 -35.02 42.21 21.56
C LEU A 112 -33.94 42.90 20.69
N SER A 113 -32.72 42.36 20.53
CA SER A 113 -31.62 43.17 19.96
C SER A 113 -31.49 43.13 18.42
N SER A 114 -31.80 42.01 17.77
CA SER A 114 -31.60 41.87 16.31
C SER A 114 -32.63 42.66 15.50
N ASN A 115 -33.86 42.80 16.02
CA ASN A 115 -34.97 43.41 15.28
C ASN A 115 -35.27 44.85 15.73
N ALA A 116 -34.72 45.31 16.87
CA ALA A 116 -35.03 46.63 17.44
C ALA A 116 -34.71 47.80 16.51
N GLN A 117 -33.55 47.77 15.83
CA GLN A 117 -33.15 48.85 14.93
C GLN A 117 -34.07 48.96 13.71
N GLY A 118 -34.53 47.82 13.19
CA GLY A 118 -35.50 47.78 12.09
C GLY A 118 -36.88 48.30 12.50
N ILE A 119 -37.34 47.94 13.70
CA ILE A 119 -38.60 48.44 14.29
C ILE A 119 -38.58 49.96 14.44
N ILE A 120 -37.49 50.52 14.99
CA ILE A 120 -37.31 51.96 15.18
C ILE A 120 -37.36 52.70 13.84
N TYR A 121 -36.63 52.19 12.83
CA TYR A 121 -36.59 52.80 11.51
C TYR A 121 -37.97 52.84 10.84
N LEU A 122 -38.73 51.75 10.86
CA LEU A 122 -40.06 51.73 10.24
C LEU A 122 -41.05 52.66 10.98
N TYR A 123 -40.98 52.71 12.31
CA TYR A 123 -41.84 53.58 13.12
C TYR A 123 -41.56 55.06 12.87
N GLN A 124 -40.29 55.46 12.82
CA GLN A 124 -39.90 56.84 12.49
C GLN A 124 -40.33 57.27 11.07
N ASN A 125 -40.45 56.32 10.15
CA ASN A 125 -41.00 56.54 8.81
C ASN A 125 -42.55 56.57 8.76
N GLY A 126 -43.22 56.59 9.92
CA GLY A 126 -44.67 56.73 10.02
C GLY A 126 -45.47 55.43 9.80
N ARG A 127 -44.81 54.25 9.82
CA ARG A 127 -45.52 52.96 9.72
C ARG A 127 -46.20 52.63 11.05
N ARG A 128 -47.38 51.98 10.97
CA ARG A 128 -48.15 51.61 12.16
C ARG A 128 -47.57 50.35 12.84
N ILE A 129 -47.78 50.25 14.14
CA ILE A 129 -47.28 49.15 14.99
C ILE A 129 -47.78 47.77 14.50
N ASP A 130 -49.02 47.69 14.00
CA ASP A 130 -49.62 46.44 13.45
C ASP A 130 -48.98 45.99 12.12
N GLU A 131 -48.42 46.92 11.36
CA GLU A 131 -47.72 46.63 10.10
C GLU A 131 -46.29 46.18 10.38
N ILE A 132 -45.63 46.84 11.32
CA ILE A 132 -44.28 46.47 11.77
C ILE A 132 -44.29 45.07 12.40
N ALA A 133 -45.30 44.77 13.23
CA ALA A 133 -45.47 43.45 13.84
C ALA A 133 -45.61 42.33 12.79
N ARG A 134 -46.38 42.59 11.72
CA ARG A 134 -46.54 41.65 10.59
C ARG A 134 -45.26 41.48 9.78
N GLU A 135 -44.49 42.56 9.60
CA GLU A 135 -43.26 42.55 8.79
C GLU A 135 -42.13 41.79 9.49
N PHE A 136 -41.99 41.92 10.81
CA PHE A 136 -40.98 41.21 11.60
C PHE A 136 -41.47 39.86 12.17
N GLN A 137 -42.74 39.48 11.92
CA GLN A 137 -43.37 38.26 12.46
C GLN A 137 -43.29 38.14 13.99
N ILE A 138 -43.48 39.26 14.68
CA ILE A 138 -43.43 39.37 16.14
C ILE A 138 -44.74 39.91 16.69
N GLY A 139 -44.97 39.76 18.00
CA GLY A 139 -46.18 40.28 18.66
C GLY A 139 -46.22 41.81 18.68
N ILE A 140 -47.41 42.40 18.64
CA ILE A 140 -47.62 43.86 18.78
C ILE A 140 -46.99 44.37 20.09
N GLU A 141 -47.13 43.60 21.17
CA GLU A 141 -46.56 43.91 22.49
C GLU A 141 -45.02 44.02 22.46
N GLU A 142 -44.36 43.23 21.61
CA GLU A 142 -42.91 43.22 21.46
C GLU A 142 -42.40 44.46 20.70
N VAL A 143 -43.17 44.90 19.70
CA VAL A 143 -42.93 46.16 18.98
C VAL A 143 -43.11 47.35 19.92
N GLU A 144 -44.18 47.38 20.72
CA GLU A 144 -44.43 48.44 21.71
C GLU A 144 -43.35 48.49 22.79
N SER A 145 -42.95 47.33 23.32
CA SER A 145 -41.89 47.22 24.33
C SER A 145 -40.58 47.80 23.80
N THR A 146 -40.23 47.45 22.56
CA THR A 146 -39.05 47.97 21.87
C THR A 146 -39.11 49.49 21.72
N LEU A 147 -40.24 50.04 21.27
CA LEU A 147 -40.38 51.49 21.07
C LEU A 147 -40.38 52.27 22.40
N LYS A 148 -41.00 51.73 23.46
CA LYS A 148 -40.97 52.29 24.82
C LYS A 148 -39.56 52.32 25.39
N MET A 149 -38.78 51.25 25.21
CA MET A 149 -37.38 51.21 25.63
C MET A 149 -36.50 52.25 24.93
N HIS A 150 -36.89 52.70 23.74
CA HIS A 150 -36.18 53.71 22.96
C HIS A 150 -36.80 55.11 23.02
N ASN A 151 -37.78 55.33 23.91
CA ASN A 151 -38.49 56.60 24.11
C ASN A 151 -39.17 57.15 22.84
N LEU A 152 -39.71 56.27 21.99
CA LEU A 152 -40.43 56.64 20.76
C LEU A 152 -41.96 56.55 20.92
N LEU A 153 -42.41 56.07 22.08
CA LEU A 153 -43.81 55.87 22.47
C LEU A 153 -44.03 56.37 23.90
#